data_AF-A0A838Q0J1-F1
#
_entry.id   AF-A0A838Q0J1-F1
#
_cell.length_a   1.000
_cell.length_b   1.000
_cell.length_c   1.000
_cell.angle_alpha   90.00
_cell.angle_beta   90.00
_cell.angle_gamma   90.00
#
_symmetry.space_group_name_H-M   'P 1'
#
loop_
_entity.id
_entity.type
_entity.pdbx_description
1 polymer ?
#
loop_
_entity_poly.entity_id
_entity_poly.type
_entity_poly.pdbx_seq_one_letter_code
_entity_poly.pdbx_strand_id
1 'polypeptide(L)'
;MKVSAHSSPRSVAGAFAGDVRQHGRAEAYVVGAGALNQAVKGIAIARTLLAEQGVDLVCVPAFTELQIDGEQRTGIHLVVEVREGGPEYGDEVAITDAELPTPPAS
;
A
#
# COMPACT_ATOMS: atom_id res chain seq x y z
N MET A 1 10.63 0.36 -4.41
CA MET A 1 11.30 -0.21 -3.20
C MET A 1 10.89 -1.67 -2.95
N LYS A 2 11.65 -2.44 -2.15
CA LYS A 2 11.29 -3.79 -1.67
C LYS A 2 10.84 -3.71 -0.21
N VAL A 3 9.69 -4.29 0.13
CA VAL A 3 9.17 -4.37 1.50
C VAL A 3 9.12 -5.84 1.92
N SER A 4 9.49 -6.14 3.17
CA SER A 4 9.44 -7.50 3.74
C SER A 4 8.47 -7.56 4.92
N ALA A 5 8.17 -8.77 5.40
CA ALA A 5 7.32 -8.97 6.58
C ALA A 5 7.87 -8.30 7.86
N HIS A 6 9.18 -8.06 7.92
CA HIS A 6 9.89 -7.46 9.05
C HIS A 6 10.10 -5.95 8.89
N SER A 7 9.72 -5.37 7.74
CA SER A 7 9.79 -3.93 7.53
C SER A 7 8.86 -3.21 8.51
N SER A 8 9.39 -2.19 9.19
CA SER A 8 8.57 -1.33 10.04
C SER A 8 7.65 -0.44 9.19
N PRO A 9 6.32 -0.41 9.45
CA PRO A 9 5.39 0.47 8.75
C PRO A 9 5.83 1.93 8.70
N ARG A 10 6.43 2.44 9.80
CA ARG A 10 6.90 3.83 9.87
C ARG A 10 8.07 4.10 8.92
N SER A 11 9.00 3.16 8.81
CA SER A 11 10.12 3.28 7.88
C SER A 11 9.64 3.22 6.43
N VAL A 12 8.73 2.29 6.13
CA VAL A 12 8.09 2.18 4.82
C VAL A 12 7.32 3.46 4.47
N ALA A 13 6.60 4.04 5.42
CA ALA A 13 5.88 5.29 5.25
C ALA A 13 6.80 6.46 4.89
N GLY A 14 7.93 6.58 5.58
CA GLY A 14 8.94 7.60 5.28
C GLY A 14 9.48 7.47 3.85
N ALA A 15 9.72 6.24 3.38
CA ALA A 15 10.15 5.99 2.01
C ALA A 15 9.07 6.39 0.99
N PHE A 16 7.81 5.98 1.19
CA PHE A 16 6.71 6.37 0.29
C PHE A 16 6.52 7.90 0.25
N ALA A 17 6.51 8.55 1.42
CA ALA A 17 6.35 10.00 1.49
C ALA A 17 7.50 10.76 0.84
N GLY A 18 8.74 10.26 0.98
CA GLY A 18 9.92 10.80 0.32
C GLY A 18 9.82 10.67 -1.21
N ASP A 19 9.56 9.46 -1.69
CA ASP A 19 9.44 9.18 -3.13
C ASP A 19 8.32 10.01 -3.78
N VAL A 20 7.14 10.08 -3.16
CA VAL A 20 6.03 10.90 -3.68
C VAL A 20 6.39 12.39 -3.70
N ARG A 21 7.05 12.92 -2.66
CA ARG A 21 7.46 14.34 -2.66
C ARG A 21 8.46 14.66 -3.76
N GLN A 22 9.37 13.73 -4.06
CA GLN A 22 10.43 13.95 -5.04
C GLN A 22 9.96 13.70 -6.48
N HIS A 23 9.08 12.72 -6.68
CA HIS A 23 8.76 12.20 -8.02
C HIS A 23 7.27 12.28 -8.36
N GLY A 24 6.41 12.73 -7.45
CA GLY A 24 4.95 12.70 -7.59
C GLY A 24 4.35 11.29 -7.47
N ARG A 25 5.17 10.26 -7.35
CA ARG A 25 4.78 8.85 -7.29
C ARG A 25 5.79 8.01 -6.54
N ALA A 26 5.36 6.85 -6.07
CA ALA A 26 6.18 5.85 -5.44
C ALA A 26 5.74 4.45 -5.85
N GLU A 27 6.67 3.49 -5.83
CA GLU A 27 6.38 2.11 -6.21
C GLU A 27 6.96 1.12 -5.20
N ALA A 28 6.21 0.05 -4.92
CA ALA A 28 6.70 -1.06 -4.14
C ALA A 28 6.39 -2.40 -4.81
N TYR A 29 7.34 -3.32 -4.68
CA TYR A 29 7.20 -4.70 -5.14
C TYR A 29 7.24 -5.60 -3.91
N VAL A 30 6.19 -6.40 -3.72
CA VAL A 30 6.03 -7.23 -2.52
C VAL A 30 5.66 -8.66 -2.89
N VAL A 31 6.21 -9.61 -2.12
CA VAL A 31 5.87 -11.03 -2.20
C VAL A 31 5.47 -11.52 -0.82
N GLY A 32 4.30 -12.17 -0.75
CA GLY A 32 3.76 -12.75 0.48
C GLY A 32 2.94 -11.77 1.33
N ALA A 33 1.99 -12.33 2.09
CA ALA A 33 1.00 -11.58 2.86
C ALA A 33 1.61 -10.64 3.91
N GLY A 34 2.68 -11.08 4.59
CA GLY A 34 3.36 -10.27 5.60
C GLY A 34 3.96 -8.99 5.01
N ALA A 35 4.69 -9.10 3.90
CA ALA A 35 5.28 -7.95 3.22
C ALA A 35 4.22 -6.98 2.69
N LEU A 36 3.14 -7.52 2.09
CA LEU A 36 2.01 -6.74 1.61
C LEU A 36 1.35 -5.94 2.75
N ASN A 37 1.10 -6.57 3.90
CA ASN A 37 0.54 -5.91 5.07
C ASN A 37 1.41 -4.74 5.56
N GLN A 38 2.75 -4.92 5.62
CA GLN A 38 3.64 -3.83 6.01
C GLN A 38 3.64 -2.68 4.98
N ALA A 39 3.58 -3.00 3.69
CA ALA A 39 3.50 -2.00 2.63
C ALA A 39 2.22 -1.17 2.74
N VAL A 40 1.06 -1.83 2.86
CA VAL A 40 -0.24 -1.14 2.97
C VAL A 40 -0.32 -0.29 4.25
N LYS A 41 0.16 -0.80 5.39
CA LYS A 41 0.26 0.02 6.63
C LYS A 41 1.17 1.22 6.45
N GLY A 42 2.30 1.06 5.77
CA GLY A 42 3.20 2.16 5.44
C GLY A 42 2.55 3.21 4.55
N ILE A 43 1.79 2.79 3.53
CA ILE A 43 1.03 3.69 2.65
C ILE A 43 -0.02 4.48 3.45
N ALA A 44 -0.77 3.81 4.34
CA ALA A 44 -1.76 4.47 5.19
C ALA A 44 -1.13 5.56 6.07
N ILE A 45 0.03 5.27 6.69
CA ILE A 45 0.77 6.26 7.49
C ILE A 45 1.31 7.38 6.59
N ALA A 46 1.88 7.07 5.43
CA ALA A 46 2.39 8.07 4.48
C ALA A 46 1.30 9.05 4.05
N ARG A 47 0.08 8.54 3.82
CA ARG A 47 -1.08 9.34 3.50
C ARG A 47 -1.42 10.33 4.61
N THR A 48 -1.42 9.90 5.89
CA THR A 48 -1.59 10.82 7.03
C THR A 48 -0.49 11.90 7.08
N LEU A 49 0.77 11.51 6.87
CA LEU A 49 1.91 12.44 6.88
C LEU A 49 1.84 13.50 5.76
N LEU A 50 1.26 13.14 4.62
CA LEU A 50 1.14 14.01 3.46
C LEU A 50 -0.16 14.83 3.47
N ALA A 51 -1.20 14.36 4.18
CA ALA A 51 -2.45 15.09 4.35
C ALA A 51 -2.24 16.45 5.06
N GLU A 52 -1.29 16.55 6.00
CA GLU A 52 -0.88 17.82 6.63
C GLU A 52 -0.36 18.86 5.61
N GLN A 53 0.04 18.40 4.42
CA GLN A 53 0.56 19.22 3.32
C GLN A 53 -0.46 19.37 2.18
N GLY A 54 -1.71 18.94 2.40
CA GLY A 54 -2.77 18.97 1.39
C GLY A 54 -2.61 17.94 0.27
N VAL A 55 -1.76 16.92 0.47
CA VAL A 55 -1.51 15.87 -0.53
C VAL A 55 -2.24 14.59 -0.11
N ASP A 56 -3.17 14.15 -0.95
CA ASP A 56 -3.84 12.85 -0.81
C ASP A 56 -3.21 11.80 -1.73
N LEU A 57 -3.25 10.53 -1.33
CA LEU A 57 -2.66 9.42 -2.07
C LEU A 57 -3.72 8.41 -2.51
N VAL A 58 -3.53 7.85 -3.70
CA VAL A 58 -4.20 6.63 -4.18
C VAL A 58 -3.17 5.52 -4.34
N CYS A 59 -3.60 4.28 -4.04
CA CYS A 59 -2.79 3.08 -4.23
C CYS A 59 -3.48 2.17 -5.24
N VAL A 60 -2.76 1.79 -6.29
CA VAL A 60 -3.25 0.94 -7.38
C VAL A 60 -2.43 -0.35 -7.39
N PRO A 61 -2.98 -1.47 -6.90
CA PRO A 61 -2.29 -2.76 -6.91
C PRO A 61 -2.43 -3.48 -8.26
N ALA A 62 -1.36 -4.15 -8.68
CA ALA A 62 -1.36 -5.05 -9.84
C ALA A 62 -0.57 -6.34 -9.54
N PHE A 63 -0.95 -7.46 -10.15
CA PHE A 63 -0.10 -8.65 -10.15
C PHE A 63 1.15 -8.43 -11.00
N THR A 64 2.28 -8.96 -10.55
CA THR A 64 3.54 -8.91 -11.30
C THR A 64 4.35 -10.18 -11.05
N GLU A 65 5.18 -10.54 -12.01
CA GLU A 65 6.21 -11.57 -11.83
C GLU A 65 7.51 -10.92 -11.38
N LEU A 66 8.16 -11.51 -10.37
CA LEU A 66 9.41 -11.01 -9.77
C LEU A 66 10.44 -12.12 -9.72
N GLN A 67 11.69 -11.80 -10.06
CA GLN A 67 12.81 -12.73 -9.91
C GLN A 67 13.43 -12.56 -8.52
N ILE A 68 13.33 -13.59 -7.68
CA ILE A 68 13.84 -13.62 -6.30
C ILE A 68 14.63 -14.91 -6.12
N ASP A 69 15.90 -14.80 -5.72
CA ASP A 69 16.80 -15.94 -5.51
C ASP A 69 16.90 -16.90 -6.72
N GLY A 70 16.80 -16.34 -7.93
CA GLY A 70 16.82 -17.11 -9.18
C GLY A 70 15.49 -17.74 -9.59
N GLU A 71 14.47 -17.68 -8.73
CA GLU A 71 13.13 -18.19 -9.00
C GLU A 71 12.17 -17.07 -9.43
N GLN A 72 11.25 -17.37 -10.34
CA GLN A 72 10.11 -16.49 -10.60
C GLN A 72 9.06 -16.68 -9.51
N ARG A 73 8.58 -15.56 -8.96
CA ARG A 73 7.52 -15.52 -7.98
C ARG A 73 6.50 -14.46 -8.34
N THR A 74 5.23 -14.84 -8.29
CA THR A 74 4.12 -13.89 -8.37
C THR A 74 4.11 -13.01 -7.12
N GLY A 75 4.07 -11.70 -7.34
CA GLY A 75 3.98 -10.68 -6.31
C GLY A 75 2.93 -9.62 -6.65
N ILE A 76 2.88 -8.59 -5.82
CA ILE A 76 2.05 -7.40 -6.05
C ILE A 76 2.98 -6.21 -6.29
N HIS A 77 2.71 -5.50 -7.39
CA HIS A 77 3.23 -4.17 -7.66
C HIS A 77 2.22 -3.15 -7.14
N LEU A 78 2.67 -2.30 -6.24
CA LEU A 78 1.88 -1.22 -5.68
C LEU A 78 2.38 0.08 -6.28
N VAL A 79 1.54 0.73 -7.08
CA VAL A 79 1.77 2.10 -7.54
C VAL A 79 1.03 3.04 -6.59
N VAL A 80 1.74 4.03 -6.06
CA VAL A 80 1.20 5.03 -5.14
C VAL A 80 1.44 6.40 -5.75
N GLU A 81 0.37 7.15 -5.97
CA GLU A 81 0.42 8.44 -6.66
C GLU A 81 -0.48 9.46 -5.97
N VAL A 82 -0.24 10.73 -6.26
CA VAL A 82 -1.08 11.82 -5.75
C VAL A 82 -2.46 11.72 -6.39
N ARG A 83 -3.51 11.78 -5.57
CA ARG A 83 -4.89 11.80 -6.05
C ARG A 83 -5.24 13.19 -6.57
N GLU A 84 -5.55 13.30 -7.86
CA GLU A 84 -6.18 14.51 -8.40
C GLU A 84 -7.64 14.60 -7.90
N GLY A 85 -8.02 15.75 -7.32
CA GLY A 85 -9.41 16.04 -6.93
C GLY A 85 -9.78 15.91 -5.45
N GLY A 86 -8.87 15.51 -4.56
CA GLY A 86 -9.11 15.42 -3.10
C GLY A 86 -10.18 14.38 -2.69
N PRO A 87 -10.18 13.89 -1.44
CA PRO A 87 -11.19 12.95 -0.98
C PRO A 87 -12.43 13.68 -0.44
N GLU A 88 -13.61 13.28 -0.92
CA GLU A 88 -14.80 13.27 -0.06
C GLU A 88 -14.74 11.98 0.76
N TYR A 89 -14.45 12.10 2.05
CA TYR A 89 -14.54 10.97 2.97
C TYR A 89 -15.99 10.85 3.44
N GLY A 90 -16.70 9.82 2.97
CA GLY A 90 -17.96 9.38 3.58
C GLY A 90 -17.72 8.83 4.98
N ASP A 91 -18.76 8.89 5.81
CA ASP A 91 -18.73 8.56 7.24
C ASP A 91 -18.09 7.19 7.55
N GLU A 92 -17.54 7.11 8.77
CA GLU A 92 -16.84 5.97 9.35
C GLU A 92 -17.61 4.65 9.18
N VAL A 93 -17.02 3.68 8.46
CA VAL A 93 -17.58 2.33 8.34
C VAL A 93 -17.13 1.51 9.55
N ALA A 94 -18.05 1.28 10.49
CA ALA A 94 -17.82 0.36 11.59
C ALA A 94 -17.72 -1.07 11.05
N ILE A 95 -16.51 -1.64 11.04
CA ILE A 95 -16.31 -3.07 10.74
C ILE A 95 -16.67 -3.85 12.01
N THR A 96 -17.82 -4.52 12.00
CA THR A 96 -18.17 -5.51 13.03
C THR A 96 -17.77 -6.91 12.55
N ASP A 97 -17.39 -7.81 13.45
CA ASP A 97 -16.90 -9.18 13.13
C ASP A 97 -17.90 -10.06 12.33
N ALA A 98 -19.11 -9.58 12.04
CA ALA A 98 -20.20 -10.33 11.45
C ALA A 98 -20.17 -10.44 9.90
N GLU A 99 -19.24 -9.77 9.21
CA GLU A 99 -19.34 -9.55 7.75
C GLU A 99 -18.12 -10.00 6.94
N LEU A 100 -17.36 -10.99 7.39
CA LEU A 100 -16.50 -11.70 6.45
C LEU A 100 -17.38 -12.59 5.56
N PRO A 101 -17.48 -12.31 4.23
CA PRO A 101 -18.28 -13.15 3.34
C PRO A 101 -17.75 -14.57 3.41
N THR A 102 -18.64 -15.52 3.70
CA THR A 102 -18.30 -16.93 3.64
C THR A 102 -17.94 -17.26 2.19
N PRO A 103 -16.78 -17.89 1.93
CA PRO A 103 -16.42 -18.28 0.58
C PRO A 103 -17.49 -19.24 0.04
N PRO A 104 -17.87 -19.14 -1.25
CA PRO A 104 -18.89 -20.01 -1.81
C PRO A 104 -18.44 -21.48 -1.66
N ALA A 105 -19.36 -22.31 -1.16
CA ALA A 105 -19.12 -23.74 -1.01
C ALA A 105 -18.79 -24.35 -2.38
N SER A 106 -17.74 -25.18 -2.40
CA SER A 106 -17.23 -25.91 -3.57
C SER A 106 -18.22 -26.94 -4.09
#